data_AF-A0A7J2MPN4-F1
#
_entry.id   AF-A0A7J2MPN4-F1
#
_cell.length_a   1.000
_cell.length_b   1.000
_cell.length_c   1.000
_cell.angle_alpha   90.00
_cell.angle_beta   90.00
_cell.angle_gamma   90.00
#
_symmetry.space_group_name_H-M   'P 1'
#
loop_
_entity.id
_entity.type
_entity.pdbx_description
1 polymer ?
#
loop_
_entity_poly.entity_id
_entity_poly.type
_entity_poly.pdbx_seq_one_letter_code
_entity_poly.pdbx_strand_id
1 'polypeptide(L)'
;MKEREKIKARIRTKKTKKLDMNRIKDFKWELDQILKDLPDSVKGNIKGSIYAKASKLGIKETKDFIMQKEEEGTISEEMGRKIVKLLYRYNRYR
;
A
#
# COMPACT_ATOMS: atom_id res chain seq x y z
N MET A 1 -37.11 4.01 12.60
CA MET A 1 -36.71 3.00 11.59
C MET A 1 -35.67 3.50 10.58
N LYS A 2 -35.73 4.78 10.13
CA LYS A 2 -34.87 5.37 9.07
C LYS A 2 -33.37 5.54 9.41
N GLU A 3 -32.98 5.50 10.68
CA GLU A 3 -31.59 5.76 11.10
C GLU A 3 -30.67 4.55 10.97
N ARG A 4 -31.23 3.34 11.16
CA ARG A 4 -30.52 2.07 10.98
C ARG A 4 -30.17 1.79 9.51
N GLU A 5 -31.00 2.26 8.58
CA GLU A 5 -30.72 2.19 7.14
C GLU A 5 -29.61 3.16 6.71
N LYS A 6 -29.56 4.37 7.27
CA LYS A 6 -28.45 5.32 7.01
C LYS A 6 -27.11 4.80 7.52
N ILE A 7 -27.08 4.10 8.65
CA ILE A 7 -25.87 3.45 9.18
C ILE A 7 -25.43 2.30 8.26
N LYS A 8 -26.35 1.43 7.82
CA LYS A 8 -26.05 0.37 6.83
C LYS A 8 -25.56 0.92 5.49
N ALA A 9 -26.11 2.04 5.03
CA ALA A 9 -25.66 2.72 3.80
C ALA A 9 -24.27 3.35 3.94
N ARG A 10 -23.89 3.83 5.13
CA ARG A 10 -22.53 4.31 5.45
C ARG A 10 -21.50 3.16 5.54
N ILE A 11 -21.95 1.96 5.88
CA ILE A 11 -21.15 0.71 5.87
C ILE A 11 -21.12 0.07 4.46
N ARG A 12 -21.62 0.76 3.42
CA ARG A 12 -21.19 0.44 2.07
C ARG A 12 -19.74 0.88 1.97
N THR A 13 -18.82 -0.04 2.26
CA THR A 13 -17.37 0.17 2.08
C THR A 13 -17.18 0.86 0.74
N LYS A 14 -16.79 2.15 0.76
CA LYS A 14 -16.45 2.87 -0.46
C LYS A 14 -15.45 1.97 -1.17
N LYS A 15 -15.75 1.58 -2.41
CA LYS A 15 -14.81 0.81 -3.22
C LYS A 15 -13.52 1.62 -3.30
N THR A 16 -12.49 1.21 -2.57
CA THR A 16 -11.18 1.88 -2.60
C THR A 16 -10.25 1.05 -3.46
N LYS A 17 -9.28 1.72 -4.09
CA LYS A 17 -8.19 1.00 -4.73
C LYS A 17 -7.36 0.35 -3.64
N LYS A 18 -7.30 -0.98 -3.65
CA LYS A 18 -6.48 -1.79 -2.74
C LYS A 18 -5.56 -2.69 -3.57
N LEU A 19 -4.61 -3.34 -2.92
CA LEU A 19 -3.74 -4.32 -3.56
C LEU A 19 -4.57 -5.46 -4.18
N ASP A 20 -4.23 -5.82 -5.41
CA ASP A 20 -4.78 -7.01 -6.07
C ASP A 20 -4.15 -8.28 -5.49
N MET A 21 -4.90 -8.94 -4.59
CA MET A 21 -4.41 -10.13 -3.90
C MET A 21 -4.18 -11.32 -4.83
N ASN A 22 -4.76 -11.34 -6.03
CA ASN A 22 -4.49 -12.41 -7.01
C ASN A 22 -3.07 -12.34 -7.56
N ARG A 23 -2.43 -11.17 -7.47
CA ARG A 23 -1.07 -10.90 -7.98
C ARG A 23 -0.09 -10.58 -6.85
N ILE A 24 -0.40 -11.06 -5.65
CA ILE A 24 0.40 -10.79 -4.44
C ILE A 24 1.84 -11.32 -4.53
N LYS A 25 2.05 -12.46 -5.19
CA LYS A 25 3.38 -13.06 -5.34
C LYS A 25 4.28 -12.14 -6.18
N ASP A 26 3.80 -11.75 -7.36
CA ASP A 26 4.51 -10.83 -8.27
C ASP A 26 4.79 -9.49 -7.59
N PHE A 27 3.77 -8.92 -6.92
CA PHE A 27 3.92 -7.67 -6.17
C PHE A 27 5.01 -7.78 -5.10
N LYS A 28 5.01 -8.85 -4.30
CA LYS A 28 6.01 -9.05 -3.23
C LYS A 28 7.41 -9.24 -3.79
N TRP A 29 7.54 -9.90 -4.95
CA TRP A 29 8.82 -10.10 -5.60
C TRP A 29 9.36 -8.79 -6.16
N GLU A 30 8.57 -8.03 -6.92
CA GLU A 30 8.99 -6.72 -7.46
C GLU A 30 9.30 -5.72 -6.34
N LEU A 31 8.49 -5.70 -5.26
CA LEU A 31 8.76 -4.86 -4.10
C LEU A 31 10.10 -5.24 -3.45
N ASP A 32 10.44 -6.53 -3.39
CA ASP A 32 11.73 -6.97 -2.85
C ASP A 32 12.91 -6.47 -3.70
N GLN A 33 12.76 -6.48 -5.02
CA GLN A 33 13.76 -5.96 -5.95
C GLN A 33 13.96 -4.45 -5.81
N ILE A 34 12.89 -3.69 -5.56
CA ILE A 34 12.98 -2.24 -5.33
C ILE A 34 13.68 -1.95 -3.99
N LEU A 35 13.40 -2.73 -2.96
CA LEU A 35 13.95 -2.54 -1.61
C LEU A 35 15.30 -3.25 -1.39
N LYS A 36 15.91 -3.82 -2.43
CA LYS A 36 17.12 -4.66 -2.31
C LYS A 36 18.33 -3.92 -1.75
N ASP A 37 18.39 -2.60 -1.96
CA ASP A 37 19.51 -1.75 -1.55
C ASP A 37 19.37 -1.26 -0.09
N LEU A 38 18.25 -1.58 0.58
CA LEU A 38 18.05 -1.27 1.99
C LEU A 38 18.70 -2.34 2.89
N PRO A 39 19.19 -1.94 4.08
CA PRO A 39 19.58 -2.90 5.10
C PRO A 39 18.44 -3.85 5.48
N ASP A 40 18.76 -5.13 5.72
CA ASP A 40 17.77 -6.16 6.07
C ASP A 40 16.95 -5.79 7.32
N SER A 41 17.57 -5.07 8.27
CA SER A 41 16.93 -4.56 9.49
C SER A 41 15.74 -3.62 9.20
N VAL A 42 15.78 -2.89 8.09
CA VAL A 42 14.74 -1.94 7.68
C VAL A 42 13.83 -2.53 6.60
N LYS A 43 14.39 -3.31 5.66
CA LYS A 43 13.70 -3.89 4.51
C LYS A 43 12.46 -4.70 4.91
N GLY A 44 12.59 -5.58 5.91
CA GLY A 44 11.50 -6.41 6.38
C GLY A 44 10.31 -5.60 6.93
N ASN A 45 10.62 -4.55 7.70
CA ASN A 45 9.61 -3.67 8.28
C ASN A 45 8.87 -2.87 7.19
N ILE A 46 9.62 -2.23 6.28
CA ILE A 46 9.05 -1.45 5.17
C ILE A 46 8.15 -2.33 4.30
N LYS A 47 8.64 -3.51 3.89
CA LYS A 47 7.90 -4.47 3.05
C LYS A 47 6.61 -4.92 3.73
N GLY A 48 6.68 -5.29 5.01
CA GLY A 48 5.52 -5.71 5.79
C GLY A 48 4.47 -4.60 5.92
N SER A 49 4.94 -3.38 6.21
CA SER A 49 4.11 -2.18 6.37
C SER A 49 3.39 -1.79 5.08
N ILE A 50 4.10 -1.78 3.94
CA ILE A 50 3.52 -1.49 2.62
C ILE A 50 2.44 -2.53 2.30
N TYR A 51 2.75 -3.82 2.47
CA TYR A 51 1.79 -4.89 2.20
C TYR A 51 0.53 -4.77 3.08
N ALA A 52 0.70 -4.55 4.39
CA ALA A 52 -0.40 -4.43 5.32
C ALA A 52 -1.29 -3.21 5.00
N LYS A 53 -0.70 -2.05 4.73
CA LYS A 53 -1.43 -0.82 4.38
C LYS A 53 -2.14 -0.94 3.02
N ALA A 54 -1.47 -1.46 1.99
CA ALA A 54 -2.04 -1.56 0.64
C ALA A 54 -3.19 -2.56 0.56
N SER A 55 -3.12 -3.64 1.36
CA SER A 55 -4.18 -4.66 1.42
C SER A 55 -5.35 -4.27 2.32
N LYS A 56 -5.11 -3.61 3.47
CA LYS A 56 -6.16 -3.29 4.45
C LYS A 56 -6.77 -1.90 4.25
N LEU A 57 -5.93 -0.88 4.12
CA LEU A 57 -6.35 0.53 4.08
C LEU A 57 -6.63 0.95 2.63
N GLY A 58 -5.63 0.85 1.77
CA GLY A 58 -5.74 1.24 0.36
C GLY A 58 -4.44 1.81 -0.20
N ILE A 59 -4.45 2.04 -1.52
CA ILE A 59 -3.28 2.58 -2.24
C ILE A 59 -2.97 4.01 -1.81
N LYS A 60 -3.98 4.83 -1.51
CA LYS A 60 -3.80 6.24 -1.12
C LYS A 60 -3.05 6.33 0.21
N GLU A 61 -3.55 5.63 1.22
CA GLU A 61 -2.96 5.59 2.57
C GLU A 61 -1.55 4.97 2.55
N THR A 62 -1.28 4.06 1.61
CA THR A 62 0.05 3.49 1.43
C THR A 62 1.00 4.49 0.75
N LYS A 63 0.52 5.29 -0.20
CA LYS A 63 1.30 6.37 -0.80
C LYS A 63 1.73 7.39 0.25
N ASP A 64 0.80 7.81 1.11
CA ASP A 64 1.10 8.77 2.17
C ASP A 64 2.18 8.23 3.13
N PHE A 65 2.12 6.93 3.46
CA PHE A 65 3.19 6.26 4.22
C PHE A 65 4.55 6.26 3.49
N ILE A 66 4.57 6.04 2.17
CA ILE A 66 5.80 6.06 1.39
C ILE A 66 6.41 7.46 1.40
N MET A 67 5.60 8.50 1.19
CA MET A 67 6.05 9.89 1.23
C MET A 67 6.62 10.25 2.61
N GLN A 68 5.96 9.82 3.69
CA GLN A 68 6.51 9.98 5.04
C GLN A 68 7.88 9.31 5.19
N LYS A 69 8.09 8.11 4.63
CA LYS A 69 9.39 7.42 4.69
C LYS A 69 10.46 8.03 3.79
N GLU A 70 10.07 8.69 2.71
CA GLU A 70 10.96 9.53 1.90
C GLU A 70 11.39 10.77 2.70
N GLU A 71 10.46 11.47 3.35
CA GLU A 71 10.74 12.65 4.19
C GLU A 71 11.62 12.32 5.40
N GLU A 72 11.43 11.15 6.02
CA GLU A 72 12.28 10.64 7.11
C GLU A 72 13.68 10.18 6.62
N GLY A 73 13.93 10.15 5.31
CA GLY A 73 15.18 9.68 4.72
C GLY A 73 15.39 8.17 4.81
N THR A 74 14.36 7.41 5.16
CA THR A 74 14.43 5.94 5.26
C THR A 74 14.53 5.27 3.88
N ILE A 75 13.90 5.88 2.88
CA ILE A 75 14.00 5.49 1.47
C ILE A 75 14.31 6.72 0.62
N SER A 76 15.01 6.52 -0.50
CA SER A 76 15.24 7.61 -1.45
C SER A 76 13.98 7.95 -2.22
N GLU A 77 13.90 9.18 -2.73
CA GLU A 77 12.80 9.64 -3.60
C GLU A 77 12.65 8.75 -4.85
N GLU A 78 13.75 8.30 -5.45
CA GLU A 78 13.68 7.37 -6.58
C GLU A 78 13.03 6.04 -6.19
N MET A 79 13.39 5.51 -5.01
CA MET A 79 12.83 4.28 -4.50
C MET A 79 11.34 4.42 -4.22
N GLY A 80 10.90 5.47 -3.51
CA GLY A 80 9.49 5.63 -3.22
C GLY A 80 8.65 5.94 -4.47
N ARG A 81 9.17 6.69 -5.46
CA ARG A 81 8.56 6.80 -6.81
C ARG A 81 8.36 5.42 -7.47
N LYS A 82 9.35 4.51 -7.40
CA LYS A 82 9.23 3.13 -7.91
C LYS A 82 8.15 2.34 -7.16
N ILE A 83 8.10 2.44 -5.83
CA ILE A 83 7.08 1.76 -5.01
C ILE A 83 5.69 2.28 -5.33
N VAL A 84 5.50 3.58 -5.48
CA VAL A 84 4.20 4.18 -5.84
C VAL A 84 3.74 3.67 -7.21
N LYS A 85 4.64 3.63 -8.21
CA LYS A 85 4.33 3.07 -9.52
C LYS A 85 3.94 1.59 -9.45
N LEU A 86 4.62 0.81 -8.61
CA LEU A 86 4.29 -0.59 -8.35
C LEU A 86 2.88 -0.73 -7.76
N LEU A 87 2.54 0.07 -6.74
CA LEU A 87 1.21 0.08 -6.13
C LEU A 87 0.10 0.39 -7.16
N TYR A 88 0.33 1.34 -8.06
CA TYR A 88 -0.65 1.64 -9.11
C TYR A 88 -0.77 0.54 -10.16
N ARG A 89 0.29 -0.21 -10.43
CA ARG A 89 0.24 -1.36 -11.35
C ARG A 89 -0.55 -2.54 -10.78
N TYR A 90 -0.43 -2.77 -9.47
CA TYR A 90 -1.02 -3.92 -8.77
C TYR A 90 -2.28 -3.56 -7.97
N ASN A 91 -3.00 -2.49 -8.34
CA ASN A 91 -4.25 -2.14 -7.67
C ASN A 91 -5.48 -2.74 -8.35
N ARG A 92 -6.52 -2.94 -7.53
CA ARG A 92 -7.87 -3.24 -7.98
C ARG A 92 -8.87 -2.54 -7.06
N TYR A 93 -10.00 -2.11 -7.61
CA TYR A 93 -11.12 -1.64 -6.79
C TYR A 93 -11.68 -2.80 -5.96
N ARG A 94 -11.73 -2.62 -4.64
CA ARG A 94 -12.27 -3.57 -3.68
C ARG A 94 -13.22 -2.90 -2.71
#